data_AF-A0A969Y057-F1
#
_entry.id   AF-A0A969Y057-F1
#
_cell.length_a   1.000
_cell.length_b   1.000
_cell.length_c   1.000
_cell.angle_alpha   90.00
_cell.angle_beta   90.00
_cell.angle_gamma   90.00
#
_symmetry.space_group_name_H-M   'P 1'
#
loop_
_entity.id
_entity.type
_entity.pdbx_description
1 polymer ?
#
loop_
_entity_poly.entity_id
_entity_poly.type
_entity_poly.pdbx_seq_one_letter_code
_entity_poly.pdbx_strand_id
1 'polypeptide(L)'
;MTLHRTALILVAVLLSLTPRALAQGEQWLSYRSGDDVAARCGGAEGQTIELSGEAPPGVRAPAFQAAPLWGAWKTPLVSAGHLRLALDRSAADKPYDRLFIDTDADGELADETPVAAVAASAAAQVQAAKFRQVRLVLETADGPVTYHLNLDLWLSPQRRQFVAQAGGWYEGRVRVGEKTLACALYDADANGRFNDAREDFRLSDRLSLEGTGFAMGRVGRCVIADGTLMALEVAPDGAWIRLSPAADVPMGVLRVGERIERISVGGAAGLLALAVADGRVALPAGRYRLNHWEAVRQDDRGYPWRAVAVVPAAGDGIDVTIEAGRTVDLDIGEPLKAAVTVVPRSVGPAGGLKSFTFADPRLTGRRGERIAITCEGRQAPPPKLEIAAADGSYRELYDFQFG
;
A
#
# COMPACT_ATOMS: atom_id res chain seq x y z
N MET A 1 -56.02 9.88 36.00
CA MET A 1 -55.79 10.69 34.79
C MET A 1 -54.30 10.93 34.66
N THR A 2 -53.73 10.26 33.68
CA THR A 2 -52.32 10.26 33.26
C THR A 2 -51.93 11.62 32.67
N LEU A 3 -50.81 12.19 33.13
CA LEU A 3 -50.13 13.28 32.44
C LEU A 3 -48.63 12.95 32.39
N HIS A 4 -48.23 12.41 31.24
CA HIS A 4 -46.85 12.30 30.82
C HIS A 4 -46.26 13.70 30.67
N ARG A 5 -45.14 13.97 31.34
CA ARG A 5 -44.26 15.09 31.01
C ARG A 5 -42.94 14.52 30.51
N THR A 6 -42.80 14.64 29.20
CA THR A 6 -41.66 14.32 28.36
C THR A 6 -40.41 15.04 28.87
N ALA A 7 -39.39 14.28 29.24
CA ALA A 7 -38.06 14.82 29.51
C ALA A 7 -37.37 15.11 28.18
N LEU A 8 -37.10 16.38 27.90
CA LEU A 8 -36.31 16.83 26.77
C LEU A 8 -34.83 16.59 27.12
N ILE A 9 -34.22 15.54 26.57
CA ILE A 9 -32.77 15.32 26.69
C ILE A 9 -32.10 16.29 25.71
N LEU A 10 -31.50 17.35 26.26
CA LEU A 10 -30.67 18.29 25.52
C LEU A 10 -29.31 17.61 25.27
N VAL A 11 -29.09 17.09 24.06
CA VAL A 11 -27.76 16.64 23.62
C VAL A 11 -26.93 17.90 23.37
N ALA A 12 -26.11 18.27 24.35
CA ALA A 12 -25.09 19.29 24.19
C ALA A 12 -23.96 18.73 23.31
N VAL A 13 -24.00 19.01 22.02
CA VAL A 13 -22.85 18.87 21.14
C VAL A 13 -21.83 19.92 21.60
N LEU A 14 -20.80 19.49 22.35
CA LEU A 14 -19.61 20.31 22.59
C LEU A 14 -18.93 20.51 21.22
N LEU A 15 -19.26 21.63 20.57
CA LEU A 15 -18.40 22.24 19.57
C LEU A 15 -17.16 22.73 20.31
N SER A 16 -16.14 21.86 20.40
CA SER A 16 -14.79 22.32 20.66
C SER A 16 -14.46 23.33 19.56
N LEU A 17 -14.26 24.59 19.96
CA LEU A 17 -13.66 25.63 19.13
C LEU A 17 -12.20 25.23 18.89
N THR A 18 -11.98 24.25 18.01
CA THR A 18 -10.67 23.99 17.46
C THR A 18 -10.32 25.17 16.55
N PRO A 19 -9.10 25.74 16.64
CA PRO A 19 -8.68 26.74 15.69
C PRO A 19 -8.84 26.15 14.28
N ARG A 20 -9.66 26.79 13.45
CA ARG A 20 -9.79 26.42 12.04
C ARG A 20 -8.41 26.55 11.43
N ALA A 21 -7.77 25.42 11.10
CA ALA A 21 -6.57 25.44 10.31
C ALA A 21 -6.89 26.23 9.03
N LEU A 22 -6.17 27.31 8.74
CA LEU A 22 -6.32 27.98 7.46
C LEU A 22 -5.72 27.08 6.38
N ALA A 23 -6.25 27.18 5.16
CA ALA A 23 -5.63 26.54 4.00
C ALA A 23 -4.17 27.02 3.93
N GLN A 24 -3.25 26.07 3.97
CA GLN A 24 -1.84 26.41 3.86
C GLN A 24 -1.48 26.56 2.39
N GLY A 25 -0.54 27.47 2.10
CA GLY A 25 0.05 27.56 0.78
C GLY A 25 0.85 26.30 0.43
N GLU A 26 1.51 26.32 -0.71
CA GLU A 26 2.41 25.24 -1.12
C GLU A 26 3.54 25.06 -0.10
N GLN A 27 3.75 23.81 0.29
CA GLN A 27 4.79 23.42 1.22
C GLN A 27 5.82 22.58 0.46
N TRP A 28 6.92 23.23 0.11
CA TRP A 28 7.96 22.66 -0.72
C TRP A 28 8.75 21.58 0.02
N LEU A 29 8.95 20.46 -0.67
CA LEU A 29 9.73 19.33 -0.22
C LEU A 29 11.08 19.33 -0.94
N SER A 30 12.06 18.65 -0.36
CA SER A 30 13.38 18.49 -0.95
C SER A 30 13.45 17.16 -1.69
N TYR A 31 13.87 17.22 -2.95
CA TYR A 31 14.17 16.02 -3.73
C TYR A 31 15.41 15.32 -3.17
N ARG A 32 15.35 13.99 -3.13
CA ARG A 32 16.42 13.09 -2.72
C ARG A 32 16.52 11.94 -3.72
N SER A 33 17.69 11.33 -3.82
CA SER A 33 17.89 10.12 -4.62
C SER A 33 18.78 9.11 -3.89
N GLY A 34 18.60 7.83 -4.25
CA GLY A 34 19.19 6.71 -3.52
C GLY A 34 18.84 5.36 -4.12
N ASP A 35 19.58 4.34 -3.70
CA ASP A 35 19.36 2.94 -4.12
C ASP A 35 18.41 2.18 -3.18
N ASP A 36 18.11 2.77 -2.02
CA ASP A 36 17.36 2.19 -0.91
C ASP A 36 15.88 2.63 -0.86
N VAL A 37 15.38 3.31 -1.90
CA VAL A 37 14.00 3.83 -1.96
C VAL A 37 12.97 2.75 -1.63
N ALA A 38 13.12 1.56 -2.21
CA ALA A 38 12.23 0.42 -1.94
C ALA A 38 12.23 0.01 -0.46
N ALA A 39 13.37 0.06 0.22
CA ALA A 39 13.45 -0.23 1.65
C ALA A 39 12.77 0.85 2.50
N ARG A 40 12.87 2.13 2.07
CA ARG A 40 12.20 3.27 2.74
C ARG A 40 10.69 3.27 2.56
N CYS A 41 10.20 2.89 1.37
CA CYS A 41 8.79 2.97 1.02
C CYS A 41 8.00 1.68 1.26
N GLY A 42 8.62 0.63 1.81
CA GLY A 42 7.98 -0.67 2.05
C GLY A 42 7.71 -1.48 0.78
N GLY A 43 8.54 -1.30 -0.25
CA GLY A 43 8.40 -1.86 -1.59
C GLY A 43 7.61 -0.96 -2.53
N ALA A 44 8.20 -0.65 -3.68
CA ALA A 44 7.55 -0.02 -4.83
C ALA A 44 7.43 -1.07 -5.95
N GLU A 45 6.23 -1.23 -6.51
CA GLU A 45 5.99 -2.18 -7.60
C GLU A 45 6.79 -1.79 -8.85
N GLY A 46 7.00 -0.47 -9.03
CA GLY A 46 7.72 0.08 -10.17
C GLY A 46 7.02 -0.25 -11.48
N GLN A 47 7.80 -0.22 -12.56
CA GLN A 47 7.34 -0.50 -13.91
C GLN A 47 8.11 -1.68 -14.49
N THR A 48 7.39 -2.70 -14.94
CA THR A 48 8.02 -3.74 -15.78
C THR A 48 8.14 -3.22 -17.21
N ILE A 49 9.37 -3.20 -17.72
CA ILE A 49 9.73 -2.83 -19.08
C ILE A 49 9.83 -4.10 -19.92
N GLU A 50 9.05 -4.15 -20.99
CA GLU A 50 9.12 -5.24 -21.97
C GLU A 50 10.37 -5.06 -22.85
N LEU A 51 11.13 -6.15 -23.01
CA LEU A 51 12.35 -6.17 -23.81
C LEU A 51 12.14 -6.90 -25.14
N SER A 52 12.61 -6.30 -26.22
CA SER A 52 12.59 -6.85 -27.58
C SER A 52 14.01 -6.96 -28.16
N GLY A 53 14.24 -7.93 -29.03
CA GLY A 53 15.46 -7.98 -29.86
C GLY A 53 15.36 -7.12 -31.13
N GLU A 54 14.17 -6.59 -31.42
CA GLU A 54 13.91 -5.77 -32.60
C GLU A 54 14.04 -4.28 -32.26
N ALA A 55 14.78 -3.55 -33.09
CA ALA A 55 14.95 -2.12 -32.92
C ALA A 55 13.64 -1.37 -33.20
N PRO A 56 13.28 -0.34 -32.39
CA PRO A 56 12.19 0.55 -32.71
C PRO A 56 12.36 1.19 -34.09
N PRO A 57 11.28 1.37 -34.88
CA PRO A 57 11.36 2.00 -36.19
C PRO A 57 11.96 3.40 -36.13
N GLY A 58 12.94 3.66 -37.00
CA GLY A 58 13.52 4.99 -37.20
C GLY A 58 14.45 5.50 -36.09
N VAL A 59 14.77 4.69 -35.07
CA VAL A 59 15.71 5.10 -34.01
C VAL A 59 17.13 5.21 -34.56
N ARG A 60 17.78 6.34 -34.30
CA ARG A 60 19.23 6.49 -34.41
C ARG A 60 19.84 6.06 -33.09
N ALA A 61 20.83 5.17 -33.19
CA ALA A 61 21.44 4.54 -32.05
C ALA A 61 22.95 4.47 -32.21
N PRO A 62 23.72 4.35 -31.11
CA PRO A 62 25.15 4.25 -31.18
C PRO A 62 25.56 2.87 -31.71
N ALA A 63 26.83 2.70 -32.04
CA ALA A 63 27.35 1.38 -32.37
C ALA A 63 27.36 0.50 -31.12
N PHE A 64 26.49 -0.51 -31.09
CA PHE A 64 26.46 -1.53 -30.04
C PHE A 64 27.58 -2.55 -30.20
N GLN A 65 28.07 -3.10 -29.09
CA GLN A 65 29.10 -4.13 -29.08
C GLN A 65 28.52 -5.55 -29.21
N ALA A 66 27.24 -5.71 -28.89
CA ALA A 66 26.49 -6.95 -29.07
C ALA A 66 25.10 -6.67 -29.66
N ALA A 67 24.32 -7.72 -29.91
CA ALA A 67 22.91 -7.58 -30.27
C ALA A 67 22.16 -6.94 -29.08
N PRO A 68 21.59 -5.73 -29.23
CA PRO A 68 20.96 -5.02 -28.13
C PRO A 68 19.59 -5.62 -27.77
N LEU A 69 19.15 -5.36 -26.54
CA LEU A 69 17.75 -5.53 -26.13
C LEU A 69 17.11 -4.17 -25.94
N TRP A 70 16.04 -3.92 -26.67
CA TRP A 70 15.31 -2.65 -26.70
C TRP A 70 14.15 -2.66 -25.73
N GLY A 71 13.86 -1.52 -25.13
CA GLY A 71 12.68 -1.33 -24.30
C GLY A 71 12.23 0.12 -24.30
N ALA A 72 11.14 0.39 -23.58
CA ALA A 72 10.62 1.73 -23.38
C ALA A 72 10.14 1.87 -21.93
N TRP A 73 10.64 2.89 -21.24
CA TRP A 73 10.12 3.30 -19.94
C TRP A 73 8.99 4.29 -20.16
N LYS A 74 7.78 3.95 -19.71
CA LYS A 74 6.59 4.79 -19.88
C LYS A 74 6.60 5.89 -18.83
N THR A 75 6.36 7.12 -19.28
CA THR A 75 6.27 8.28 -18.41
C THR A 75 5.33 9.32 -19.01
N PRO A 76 4.42 9.92 -18.21
CA PRO A 76 3.58 11.01 -18.67
C PRO A 76 4.29 12.38 -18.57
N LEU A 77 5.58 12.42 -18.22
CA LEU A 77 6.38 13.65 -18.15
C LEU A 77 6.81 14.16 -19.53
N VAL A 78 6.76 13.31 -20.56
CA VAL A 78 7.15 13.66 -21.94
C VAL A 78 5.99 13.42 -22.90
N SER A 79 5.91 14.19 -23.98
CA SER A 79 4.81 14.14 -24.94
C SER A 79 4.68 12.79 -25.67
N ALA A 80 5.80 12.11 -25.91
CA ALA A 80 5.85 10.77 -26.49
C ALA A 80 5.29 9.68 -25.55
N GLY A 81 5.09 9.98 -24.27
CA GLY A 81 4.58 9.05 -23.25
C GLY A 81 5.58 7.96 -22.82
N HIS A 82 6.81 8.00 -23.33
CA HIS A 82 7.88 7.07 -23.00
C HIS A 82 9.26 7.62 -23.35
N LEU A 83 10.29 7.08 -22.72
CA LEU A 83 11.69 7.21 -23.10
C LEU A 83 12.20 5.87 -23.62
N ARG A 84 12.98 5.91 -24.70
CA ARG A 84 13.57 4.71 -25.28
C ARG A 84 14.79 4.27 -24.47
N LEU A 85 15.05 2.97 -24.49
CA LEU A 85 16.26 2.42 -23.89
C LEU A 85 16.76 1.20 -24.67
N ALA A 86 18.06 0.95 -24.57
CA ALA A 86 18.72 -0.21 -25.12
C ALA A 86 19.75 -0.76 -24.13
N LEU A 87 19.71 -2.06 -23.91
CA LEU A 87 20.72 -2.80 -23.16
C LEU A 87 21.75 -3.37 -24.14
N ASP A 88 23.02 -3.11 -23.88
CA ASP A 88 24.18 -3.63 -24.61
C ASP A 88 25.09 -4.39 -23.66
N ARG A 89 26.05 -5.11 -24.23
CA ARG A 89 27.13 -5.76 -23.49
C ARG A 89 28.42 -4.98 -23.70
N SER A 90 29.31 -4.98 -22.73
CA SER A 90 30.67 -4.45 -22.92
C SER A 90 31.53 -5.37 -23.78
N ALA A 91 31.23 -6.67 -23.81
CA ALA A 91 31.83 -7.69 -24.68
C ALA A 91 30.88 -8.88 -24.89
N ALA A 92 31.12 -9.73 -25.89
CA ALA A 92 30.22 -10.83 -26.26
C ALA A 92 29.93 -11.83 -25.11
N ASP A 93 30.92 -12.08 -24.25
CA ASP A 93 30.89 -13.00 -23.11
C ASP A 93 30.42 -12.36 -21.79
N LYS A 94 30.14 -11.06 -21.80
CA LYS A 94 29.66 -10.31 -20.64
C LYS A 94 28.12 -10.34 -20.54
N PRO A 95 27.55 -10.17 -19.34
CA PRO A 95 26.13 -9.85 -19.21
C PRO A 95 25.81 -8.52 -19.89
N TYR A 96 24.52 -8.24 -20.10
CA TYR A 96 24.05 -6.90 -20.48
C TYR A 96 24.33 -5.89 -19.36
N ASP A 97 25.52 -5.29 -19.39
CA ASP A 97 26.08 -4.42 -18.36
C ASP A 97 26.15 -2.95 -18.77
N ARG A 98 25.61 -2.59 -19.94
CA ARG A 98 25.50 -1.22 -20.45
C ARG A 98 24.05 -0.88 -20.77
N LEU A 99 23.59 0.25 -20.26
CA LEU A 99 22.25 0.79 -20.53
C LEU A 99 22.40 2.12 -21.27
N PHE A 100 21.82 2.21 -22.46
CA PHE A 100 21.51 3.47 -23.13
C PHE A 100 20.07 3.81 -22.83
N ILE A 101 19.79 5.05 -22.49
CA ILE A 101 18.45 5.56 -22.23
C ILE A 101 18.39 6.98 -22.77
N ASP A 102 17.28 7.31 -23.43
CA ASP A 102 16.95 8.63 -23.95
C ASP A 102 16.74 9.57 -22.76
N THR A 103 17.80 10.28 -22.35
CA THR A 103 17.85 11.05 -21.10
C THR A 103 17.26 12.44 -21.23
N ASP A 104 17.16 12.96 -22.45
CA ASP A 104 16.66 14.30 -22.80
C ASP A 104 15.33 14.29 -23.57
N ALA A 105 14.79 13.10 -23.86
CA ALA A 105 13.50 12.87 -24.50
C ALA A 105 13.41 13.30 -25.97
N ASP A 106 14.54 13.28 -26.69
CA ASP A 106 14.57 13.58 -28.13
C ASP A 106 14.12 12.39 -29.01
N GLY A 107 13.98 11.19 -28.42
CA GLY A 107 13.53 9.97 -29.08
C GLY A 107 14.64 9.16 -29.75
N GLU A 108 15.90 9.54 -29.56
CA GLU A 108 17.08 8.91 -30.12
C GLU A 108 17.99 8.36 -29.00
N LEU A 109 18.98 7.56 -29.39
CA LEU A 109 20.02 7.07 -28.46
C LEU A 109 21.43 7.35 -28.98
N ALA A 110 21.57 7.97 -30.15
CA ALA A 110 22.84 8.04 -30.88
C ALA A 110 23.92 8.86 -30.17
N ASP A 111 23.49 9.88 -29.44
CA ASP A 111 24.30 10.79 -28.62
C ASP A 111 24.38 10.34 -27.16
N GLU A 112 23.62 9.32 -26.77
CA GLU A 112 23.55 8.85 -25.41
C GLU A 112 24.83 8.14 -24.95
N THR A 113 25.28 8.52 -23.76
CA THR A 113 26.41 7.86 -23.11
C THR A 113 25.90 6.66 -22.29
N PRO A 114 26.47 5.45 -22.47
CA PRO A 114 26.01 4.27 -21.76
C PRO A 114 26.23 4.41 -20.25
N VAL A 115 25.20 4.11 -19.48
CA VAL A 115 25.31 3.89 -18.04
C VAL A 115 25.81 2.47 -17.79
N ALA A 116 26.91 2.34 -17.06
CA ALA A 116 27.44 1.04 -16.65
C ALA A 116 26.64 0.46 -15.48
N ALA A 117 26.43 -0.86 -15.49
CA ALA A 117 25.83 -1.55 -14.37
C ALA A 117 26.75 -1.49 -13.14
N VAL A 118 26.20 -1.18 -11.97
CA VAL A 118 26.94 -1.20 -10.69
C VAL A 118 27.18 -2.62 -10.18
N ALA A 119 26.38 -3.56 -10.65
CA ALA A 119 26.55 -4.99 -10.44
C ALA A 119 26.00 -5.74 -11.65
N ALA A 120 26.76 -6.69 -12.19
CA ALA A 120 26.31 -7.55 -13.26
C ALA A 120 26.90 -8.94 -13.11
N SER A 121 26.13 -9.96 -13.47
CA SER A 121 26.54 -11.35 -13.40
C SER A 121 25.92 -12.16 -14.53
N ALA A 122 26.70 -13.06 -15.09
CA ALA A 122 26.22 -14.12 -15.97
C ALA A 122 26.62 -15.46 -15.34
N ALA A 123 25.65 -16.26 -14.93
CA ALA A 123 25.88 -17.57 -14.34
C ALA A 123 24.94 -18.59 -14.97
N ALA A 124 25.50 -19.65 -15.56
CA ALA A 124 24.76 -20.64 -16.35
C ALA A 124 23.87 -19.97 -17.42
N GLN A 125 22.54 -20.11 -17.32
CA GLN A 125 21.55 -19.52 -18.24
C GLN A 125 20.88 -18.25 -17.68
N VAL A 126 21.41 -17.69 -16.58
CA VAL A 126 20.87 -16.49 -15.93
C VAL A 126 21.82 -15.32 -16.14
N GLN A 127 21.27 -14.20 -16.60
CA GLN A 127 21.95 -12.91 -16.59
C GLN A 127 21.20 -11.95 -15.69
N ALA A 128 21.93 -11.20 -14.88
CA ALA A 128 21.38 -10.14 -14.05
C ALA A 128 22.28 -8.92 -14.12
N ALA A 129 21.67 -7.74 -14.10
CA ALA A 129 22.38 -6.47 -14.02
C ALA A 129 21.56 -5.46 -13.22
N LYS A 130 22.26 -4.56 -12.53
CA LYS A 130 21.68 -3.48 -11.74
C LYS A 130 22.23 -2.16 -12.23
N PHE A 131 21.34 -1.27 -12.65
CA PHE A 131 21.63 0.13 -12.94
C PHE A 131 21.01 0.96 -11.82
N ARG A 132 21.77 1.90 -11.28
CA ARG A 132 21.42 2.62 -10.06
C ARG A 132 21.61 4.10 -10.26
N GLN A 133 20.65 4.87 -9.72
CA GLN A 133 20.59 6.33 -9.82
C GLN A 133 20.77 6.84 -11.27
N VAL A 134 20.12 6.20 -12.24
CA VAL A 134 20.10 6.65 -13.63
C VAL A 134 19.36 7.98 -13.68
N ARG A 135 20.10 9.08 -13.84
CA ARG A 135 19.56 10.44 -13.81
C ARG A 135 18.96 10.82 -15.16
N LEU A 136 17.75 11.35 -15.10
CA LEU A 136 17.00 11.91 -16.23
C LEU A 136 16.78 13.40 -15.97
N VAL A 137 16.86 14.21 -17.03
CA VAL A 137 16.51 15.64 -16.99
C VAL A 137 15.51 15.90 -18.10
N LEU A 138 14.25 16.00 -17.73
CA LEU A 138 13.14 16.04 -18.68
C LEU A 138 12.58 17.47 -18.73
N GLU A 139 12.57 18.06 -19.92
CA GLU A 139 11.92 19.36 -20.14
C GLU A 139 10.40 19.20 -20.09
N THR A 140 9.75 19.90 -19.16
CA THR A 140 8.29 19.92 -19.02
C THR A 140 7.75 21.33 -19.20
N ALA A 141 6.42 21.46 -19.29
CA ALA A 141 5.77 22.77 -19.39
C ALA A 141 6.09 23.70 -18.21
N ASP A 142 6.36 23.13 -17.03
CA ASP A 142 6.66 23.85 -15.80
C ASP A 142 8.18 24.02 -15.57
N GLY A 143 9.00 23.61 -16.54
CA GLY A 143 10.46 23.64 -16.49
C GLY A 143 11.10 22.24 -16.41
N PRO A 144 12.43 22.18 -16.30
CA PRO A 144 13.15 20.91 -16.25
C PRO A 144 12.90 20.16 -14.93
N VAL A 145 12.51 18.90 -15.05
CA VAL A 145 12.34 17.97 -13.92
C VAL A 145 13.51 17.00 -13.88
N THR A 146 14.17 16.91 -12.73
CA THR A 146 15.17 15.86 -12.48
C THR A 146 14.49 14.63 -11.87
N TYR A 147 14.74 13.46 -12.45
CA TYR A 147 14.24 12.19 -11.94
C TYR A 147 15.36 11.13 -11.94
N HIS A 148 15.24 10.11 -11.08
CA HIS A 148 16.22 9.03 -11.00
C HIS A 148 15.50 7.69 -11.08
N LEU A 149 16.08 6.77 -11.84
CA LEU A 149 15.63 5.39 -11.95
C LEU A 149 16.64 4.42 -11.36
N ASN A 150 16.13 3.40 -10.68
CA ASN A 150 16.86 2.19 -10.35
C ASN A 150 16.31 1.06 -11.22
N LEU A 151 17.14 0.47 -12.08
CA LEU A 151 16.72 -0.56 -13.02
C LEU A 151 17.36 -1.91 -12.71
N ASP A 152 16.54 -2.95 -12.65
CA ASP A 152 16.95 -4.33 -12.39
C ASP A 152 16.62 -5.23 -13.57
N LEU A 153 17.67 -5.80 -14.16
CA LEU A 153 17.58 -6.80 -15.22
C LEU A 153 17.68 -8.21 -14.63
N TRP A 154 16.79 -9.08 -15.06
CA TRP A 154 16.84 -10.52 -14.85
C TRP A 154 16.41 -11.26 -16.11
N LEU A 155 17.35 -11.97 -16.73
CA LEU A 155 17.11 -12.80 -17.90
C LEU A 155 17.41 -14.25 -17.58
N SER A 156 16.43 -15.12 -17.80
CA SER A 156 16.54 -16.58 -17.79
C SER A 156 15.63 -17.17 -18.88
N PRO A 157 15.71 -18.48 -19.17
CA PRO A 157 14.83 -19.09 -20.15
C PRO A 157 13.33 -18.97 -19.80
N GLN A 158 13.00 -18.89 -18.51
CA GLN A 158 11.62 -18.79 -18.01
C GLN A 158 11.19 -17.37 -17.64
N ARG A 159 12.13 -16.44 -17.49
CA ARG A 159 11.85 -15.08 -16.99
C ARG A 159 12.70 -14.05 -17.72
N ARG A 160 12.05 -13.15 -18.45
CA ARG A 160 12.67 -11.94 -18.98
C ARG A 160 12.03 -10.77 -18.28
N GLN A 161 12.74 -10.17 -17.34
CA GLN A 161 12.23 -9.07 -16.57
C GLN A 161 13.24 -7.95 -16.55
N PHE A 162 12.76 -6.75 -16.86
CA PHE A 162 13.48 -5.52 -16.61
C PHE A 162 12.55 -4.60 -15.84
N VAL A 163 12.91 -4.24 -14.62
CA VAL A 163 12.04 -3.44 -13.75
C VAL A 163 12.69 -2.10 -13.51
N ALA A 164 11.97 -1.03 -13.79
CA ALA A 164 12.28 0.31 -13.35
C ALA A 164 11.61 0.58 -12.00
N GLN A 165 12.36 1.12 -11.05
CA GLN A 165 11.85 1.61 -9.77
C GLN A 165 12.25 3.07 -9.63
N ALA A 166 11.46 3.84 -8.89
CA ALA A 166 11.83 5.19 -8.51
C ALA A 166 13.14 5.15 -7.72
N GLY A 167 14.14 5.87 -8.22
CA GLY A 167 15.43 6.11 -7.56
C GLY A 167 15.48 7.43 -6.79
N GLY A 168 14.35 8.14 -6.74
CA GLY A 168 14.22 9.37 -5.97
C GLY A 168 12.88 9.49 -5.24
N TRP A 169 12.85 10.40 -4.28
CA TRP A 169 11.69 10.71 -3.45
C TRP A 169 11.77 12.17 -3.01
N TYR A 170 10.65 12.69 -2.53
CA TYR A 170 10.61 13.99 -1.88
C TYR A 170 10.45 13.82 -0.38
N GLU A 171 11.16 14.61 0.41
CA GLU A 171 11.00 14.64 1.86
C GLU A 171 11.13 16.05 2.40
N GLY A 172 10.49 16.31 3.54
CA GLY A 172 10.54 17.62 4.16
C GLY A 172 9.72 17.70 5.44
N ARG A 173 9.57 18.93 5.90
CA ARG A 173 8.74 19.28 7.05
C ARG A 173 7.57 20.09 6.55
N VAL A 174 6.36 19.68 6.92
CA VAL A 174 5.12 20.34 6.54
C VAL A 174 4.38 20.79 7.80
N ARG A 175 3.83 21.99 7.77
CA ARG A 175 3.03 22.55 8.84
C ARG A 175 1.61 21.98 8.75
N VAL A 176 1.01 21.73 9.90
CA VAL A 176 -0.41 21.39 10.06
C VAL A 176 -0.88 22.09 11.33
N GLY A 177 -1.69 23.13 11.17
CA GLY A 177 -2.00 24.05 12.26
C GLY A 177 -0.73 24.67 12.86
N GLU A 178 -0.47 24.39 14.14
CA GLU A 178 0.72 24.83 14.86
C GLU A 178 1.86 23.81 14.85
N LYS A 179 1.60 22.58 14.39
CA LYS A 179 2.57 21.49 14.38
C LYS A 179 3.37 21.49 13.08
N THR A 180 4.59 20.98 13.17
CA THR A 180 5.46 20.70 12.03
C THR A 180 5.72 19.20 11.99
N LEU A 181 5.25 18.55 10.93
CA LEU A 181 5.22 17.10 10.76
C LEU A 181 6.25 16.67 9.72
N ALA A 182 6.89 15.52 9.92
CA ALA A 182 7.70 14.90 8.87
C ALA A 182 6.81 14.40 7.72
N CYS A 183 7.24 14.66 6.48
CA CYS A 183 6.55 14.25 5.26
C CYS A 183 7.53 13.66 4.25
N ALA A 184 7.12 12.60 3.56
CA ALA A 184 7.82 12.06 2.39
C ALA A 184 6.85 11.49 1.36
N LEU A 185 7.16 11.68 0.08
CA LEU A 185 6.41 11.19 -1.08
C LEU A 185 7.27 10.25 -1.91
N TYR A 186 6.69 9.13 -2.33
CA TYR A 186 7.36 8.16 -3.17
C TYR A 186 6.46 7.77 -4.34
N ASP A 187 7.01 7.86 -5.55
CA ASP A 187 6.41 7.35 -6.78
C ASP A 187 6.44 5.81 -6.74
N ALA A 188 5.26 5.20 -6.67
CA ALA A 188 5.12 3.77 -6.44
C ALA A 188 5.23 2.93 -7.71
N ASP A 189 4.84 3.49 -8.87
CA ASP A 189 4.85 2.81 -10.17
C ASP A 189 6.02 3.27 -11.06
N ALA A 190 6.86 4.17 -10.54
CA ALA A 190 8.05 4.70 -11.18
C ALA A 190 7.75 5.36 -12.53
N ASN A 191 6.63 6.09 -12.65
CA ASN A 191 6.27 6.78 -13.88
C ASN A 191 6.80 8.23 -13.96
N GLY A 192 7.35 8.76 -12.88
CA GLY A 192 7.86 10.13 -12.76
C GLY A 192 6.91 11.11 -12.07
N ARG A 193 5.68 10.70 -11.76
CA ARG A 193 4.72 11.49 -10.97
C ARG A 193 4.62 10.97 -9.55
N PHE A 194 4.25 11.87 -8.64
CA PHE A 194 4.13 11.58 -7.20
C PHE A 194 2.71 11.83 -6.66
N ASN A 195 1.75 12.04 -7.57
CA ASN A 195 0.37 12.38 -7.26
C ASN A 195 -0.66 11.34 -7.73
N ASP A 196 -0.23 10.12 -8.06
CA ASP A 196 -1.13 9.07 -8.52
C ASP A 196 -2.03 8.59 -7.38
N ALA A 197 -3.30 9.00 -7.44
CA ALA A 197 -4.38 8.56 -6.58
C ALA A 197 -5.36 7.66 -7.35
N ARG A 198 -5.51 6.40 -6.94
CA ARG A 198 -6.30 5.38 -7.65
C ARG A 198 -7.40 4.81 -6.76
N GLU A 199 -8.48 4.29 -7.37
CA GLU A 199 -9.54 3.58 -6.63
C GLU A 199 -8.97 2.37 -5.89
N ASP A 200 -8.13 1.59 -6.57
CA ASP A 200 -7.27 0.63 -5.89
C ASP A 200 -6.07 1.37 -5.29
N PHE A 201 -6.24 1.80 -4.03
CA PHE A 201 -5.22 2.54 -3.27
C PHE A 201 -3.86 1.83 -3.23
N ARG A 202 -3.83 0.50 -3.43
CA ARG A 202 -2.58 -0.28 -3.44
C ARG A 202 -1.66 0.08 -4.61
N LEU A 203 -2.24 0.61 -5.68
CA LEU A 203 -1.55 1.10 -6.87
C LEU A 203 -1.31 2.62 -6.83
N SER A 204 -1.68 3.30 -5.74
CA SER A 204 -1.41 4.73 -5.55
C SER A 204 0.00 4.95 -5.01
N ASP A 205 0.51 6.16 -5.25
CA ASP A 205 1.78 6.63 -4.71
C ASP A 205 1.80 6.58 -3.18
N ARG A 206 3.01 6.60 -2.62
CA ARG A 206 3.19 6.48 -1.18
C ARG A 206 3.34 7.85 -0.53
N LEU A 207 2.72 7.97 0.64
CA LEU A 207 2.85 9.14 1.50
C LEU A 207 3.22 8.67 2.90
N SER A 208 4.38 9.09 3.40
CA SER A 208 4.67 9.05 4.82
C SER A 208 4.40 10.44 5.38
N LEU A 209 3.39 10.58 6.22
CA LEU A 209 3.11 11.82 6.95
C LEU A 209 2.89 11.47 8.41
N GLU A 210 3.64 12.14 9.28
CA GLU A 210 3.55 11.93 10.72
C GLU A 210 2.11 12.17 11.22
N GLY A 211 1.63 11.31 12.12
CA GLY A 211 0.27 11.42 12.67
C GLY A 211 -0.86 10.87 11.78
N THR A 212 -0.55 10.26 10.62
CA THR A 212 -1.54 9.53 9.79
C THR A 212 -2.00 8.20 10.38
N GLY A 213 -1.25 7.65 11.33
CA GLY A 213 -1.46 6.29 11.86
C GLY A 213 -0.84 5.19 10.99
N PHE A 214 -0.13 5.54 9.91
CA PHE A 214 0.65 4.60 9.10
C PHE A 214 2.12 5.01 9.07
N ALA A 215 3.02 4.03 9.09
CA ALA A 215 4.42 4.29 8.71
C ALA A 215 4.51 4.69 7.22
N MET A 216 3.65 4.08 6.39
CA MET A 216 3.53 4.36 4.97
C MET A 216 2.05 4.33 4.55
N GLY A 217 1.49 5.50 4.30
CA GLY A 217 0.16 5.71 3.74
C GLY A 217 0.15 5.67 2.22
N ARG A 218 -0.97 6.11 1.63
CA ARG A 218 -1.16 6.28 0.18
C ARG A 218 -1.60 7.68 -0.15
N VAL A 219 -1.09 8.19 -1.26
CA VAL A 219 -1.55 9.43 -1.86
C VAL A 219 -3.01 9.28 -2.28
N GLY A 220 -3.76 10.34 -2.05
CA GLY A 220 -5.19 10.45 -2.33
C GLY A 220 -5.61 11.90 -2.23
N ARG A 221 -6.92 12.15 -2.43
CA ARG A 221 -7.48 13.51 -2.31
C ARG A 221 -7.56 14.02 -0.86
N CYS A 222 -7.40 13.14 0.12
CA CYS A 222 -7.46 13.47 1.53
C CYS A 222 -6.38 12.72 2.31
N VAL A 223 -6.08 13.21 3.50
CA VAL A 223 -5.18 12.57 4.46
C VAL A 223 -5.65 12.86 5.88
N ILE A 224 -5.36 11.94 6.80
CA ILE A 224 -5.48 12.22 8.23
C ILE A 224 -4.17 12.83 8.70
N ALA A 225 -4.18 14.09 9.09
CA ALA A 225 -3.02 14.77 9.66
C ALA A 225 -3.38 15.22 11.08
N ASP A 226 -2.59 14.76 12.06
CA ASP A 226 -2.83 15.05 13.48
C ASP A 226 -4.28 14.72 13.93
N GLY A 227 -4.79 13.57 13.51
CA GLY A 227 -6.14 13.11 13.82
C GLY A 227 -7.28 13.85 13.11
N THR A 228 -6.96 14.82 12.25
CA THR A 228 -7.94 15.61 11.49
C THR A 228 -7.92 15.24 10.01
N LEU A 229 -9.09 15.13 9.40
CA LEU A 229 -9.21 14.96 7.95
C LEU A 229 -8.90 16.27 7.23
N MET A 230 -7.91 16.22 6.35
CA MET A 230 -7.46 17.33 5.53
C MET A 230 -7.61 16.95 4.05
N ALA A 231 -7.95 17.93 3.21
CA ALA A 231 -7.77 17.79 1.77
C ALA A 231 -6.27 17.85 1.47
N LEU A 232 -5.83 16.98 0.57
CA LEU A 232 -4.44 16.84 0.14
C LEU A 232 -4.35 17.12 -1.36
N GLU A 233 -3.42 18.00 -1.70
CA GLU A 233 -2.99 18.22 -3.07
C GLU A 233 -1.48 17.99 -3.13
N VAL A 234 -1.03 17.29 -4.17
CA VAL A 234 0.37 16.99 -4.41
C VAL A 234 0.70 17.47 -5.82
N ALA A 235 1.78 18.22 -5.97
CA ALA A 235 2.31 18.60 -7.27
C ALA A 235 2.54 17.35 -8.14
N PRO A 236 2.26 17.37 -9.45
CA PRO A 236 2.51 16.21 -10.31
C PRO A 236 3.94 15.67 -10.20
N ASP A 237 4.92 16.55 -10.08
CA ASP A 237 6.34 16.21 -9.92
C ASP A 237 6.75 15.91 -8.47
N GLY A 238 5.83 16.02 -7.49
CA GLY A 238 6.06 15.80 -6.07
C GLY A 238 6.74 16.94 -5.30
N ALA A 239 7.08 18.06 -5.95
CA ALA A 239 7.92 19.10 -5.37
C ALA A 239 7.27 19.83 -4.18
N TRP A 240 5.95 19.86 -4.11
CA TRP A 240 5.22 20.44 -2.98
C TRP A 240 3.94 19.66 -2.68
N ILE A 241 3.45 19.85 -1.45
CA ILE A 241 2.09 19.49 -1.06
C ILE A 241 1.32 20.70 -0.56
N ARG A 242 -0.01 20.62 -0.63
CA ARG A 242 -0.92 21.56 0.00
C ARG A 242 -1.88 20.81 0.89
N LEU A 243 -2.07 21.33 2.10
CA LEU A 243 -3.01 20.80 3.09
C LEU A 243 -4.01 21.88 3.46
N SER A 244 -5.29 21.56 3.32
CA SER A 244 -6.39 22.47 3.66
C SER A 244 -7.48 21.72 4.44
N PRO A 245 -8.30 22.41 5.24
CA PRO A 245 -9.45 21.79 5.87
C PRO A 245 -10.35 21.12 4.83
N ALA A 246 -10.79 19.90 5.12
CA ALA A 246 -11.72 19.16 4.28
C ALA A 246 -13.18 19.66 4.40
N ALA A 247 -13.40 20.98 4.54
CA ALA A 247 -14.72 21.56 4.82
C ALA A 247 -15.74 21.34 3.69
N ASP A 248 -15.26 21.38 2.44
CA ASP A 248 -16.09 21.21 1.24
C ASP A 248 -16.09 19.77 0.71
N VAL A 249 -15.45 18.84 1.43
CA VAL A 249 -15.44 17.43 1.04
C VAL A 249 -16.79 16.81 1.43
N PRO A 250 -17.58 16.29 0.48
CA PRO A 250 -18.85 15.67 0.81
C PRO A 250 -18.62 14.45 1.70
N MET A 251 -19.30 14.39 2.86
CA MET A 251 -19.12 13.33 3.85
C MET A 251 -20.33 12.42 3.92
N GLY A 252 -20.10 11.13 4.15
CA GLY A 252 -21.11 10.17 4.61
C GLY A 252 -20.72 9.56 5.96
N VAL A 253 -21.55 8.65 6.46
CA VAL A 253 -21.31 7.93 7.72
C VAL A 253 -21.25 6.44 7.43
N LEU A 254 -20.19 5.78 7.87
CA LEU A 254 -20.09 4.33 7.91
C LEU A 254 -20.46 3.86 9.33
N ARG A 255 -21.41 2.93 9.41
CA ARG A 255 -21.79 2.24 10.65
C ARG A 255 -21.18 0.83 10.64
N VAL A 256 -20.51 0.49 11.73
CA VAL A 256 -19.79 -0.77 11.94
C VAL A 256 -20.17 -1.36 13.30
N GLY A 257 -19.65 -2.54 13.65
CA GLY A 257 -19.86 -3.13 14.97
C GLY A 257 -19.44 -2.20 16.11
N GLU A 258 -20.27 -2.11 17.16
CA GLU A 258 -20.15 -1.11 18.25
C GLU A 258 -18.81 -1.13 19.00
N ARG A 259 -18.10 -2.26 18.98
CA ARG A 259 -16.82 -2.47 19.68
C ARG A 259 -15.59 -2.19 18.82
N ILE A 260 -15.80 -1.86 17.54
CA ILE A 260 -14.70 -1.41 16.68
C ILE A 260 -14.35 0.01 17.10
N GLU A 261 -13.09 0.23 17.46
CA GLU A 261 -12.57 1.53 17.88
C GLU A 261 -11.78 2.21 16.76
N ARG A 262 -11.24 1.43 15.82
CA ARG A 262 -10.44 1.94 14.69
C ARG A 262 -10.72 1.16 13.43
N ILE A 263 -10.70 1.87 12.31
CA ILE A 263 -10.84 1.30 10.98
C ILE A 263 -9.84 1.96 10.04
N SER A 264 -9.36 1.20 9.07
CA SER A 264 -8.65 1.73 7.92
C SER A 264 -9.33 1.33 6.63
N VAL A 265 -9.55 2.32 5.78
CA VAL A 265 -10.15 2.16 4.45
C VAL A 265 -9.29 2.86 3.42
N GLY A 266 -9.16 2.27 2.24
CA GLY A 266 -8.41 2.82 1.13
C GLY A 266 -9.28 3.00 -0.11
N GLY A 267 -9.11 4.11 -0.81
CA GLY A 267 -9.78 4.41 -2.07
C GLY A 267 -9.17 5.63 -2.74
N ALA A 268 -9.88 6.26 -3.69
CA ALA A 268 -9.39 7.46 -4.39
C ALA A 268 -9.22 8.69 -3.46
N ALA A 269 -9.82 8.66 -2.26
CA ALA A 269 -9.57 9.66 -1.22
C ALA A 269 -8.23 9.44 -0.49
N GLY A 270 -7.56 8.31 -0.67
CA GLY A 270 -6.33 7.92 0.01
C GLY A 270 -6.53 6.72 0.93
N LEU A 271 -5.48 6.36 1.67
CA LEU A 271 -5.55 5.38 2.76
C LEU A 271 -5.76 6.12 4.08
N LEU A 272 -6.95 5.96 4.67
CA LEU A 272 -7.37 6.69 5.87
C LEU A 272 -7.37 5.74 7.07
N ALA A 273 -6.84 6.21 8.22
CA ALA A 273 -6.98 5.54 9.52
C ALA A 273 -7.90 6.40 10.39
N LEU A 274 -9.05 5.85 10.76
CA LEU A 274 -10.12 6.60 11.39
C LEU A 274 -10.46 5.99 12.75
N ALA A 275 -10.68 6.84 13.74
CA ALA A 275 -11.30 6.45 14.99
C ALA A 275 -12.81 6.28 14.78
N VAL A 276 -13.37 5.25 15.41
CA VAL A 276 -14.79 4.94 15.39
C VAL A 276 -15.35 5.32 16.76
N ALA A 277 -16.46 6.05 16.76
CA ALA A 277 -17.18 6.45 17.97
C ALA A 277 -18.61 5.91 17.90
N ASP A 278 -19.03 5.16 18.91
CA ASP A 278 -20.36 4.56 19.02
C ASP A 278 -20.76 3.76 17.76
N GLY A 279 -19.82 2.97 17.23
CA GLY A 279 -19.99 2.18 16.01
C GLY A 279 -20.14 3.01 14.73
N ARG A 280 -19.79 4.30 14.75
CA ARG A 280 -19.92 5.21 13.60
C ARG A 280 -18.64 5.95 13.30
N VAL A 281 -18.42 6.21 12.02
CA VAL A 281 -17.28 7.00 11.55
C VAL A 281 -17.69 7.82 10.33
N ALA A 282 -17.28 9.09 10.30
CA ALA A 282 -17.47 9.96 9.15
C ALA A 282 -16.29 9.83 8.19
N LEU A 283 -16.57 9.79 6.89
CA LEU A 283 -15.56 9.65 5.84
C LEU A 283 -16.05 10.31 4.53
N PRO A 284 -15.12 10.75 3.65
CA PRO A 284 -15.49 11.33 2.37
C PRO A 284 -16.35 10.37 1.55
N ALA A 285 -17.32 10.90 0.80
CA ALA A 285 -18.08 10.13 -0.15
C ALA A 285 -17.16 9.51 -1.21
N GLY A 286 -17.39 8.24 -1.54
CA GLY A 286 -16.52 7.50 -2.45
C GLY A 286 -16.61 5.99 -2.28
N ARG A 287 -15.86 5.29 -3.13
CA ARG A 287 -15.67 3.83 -3.04
C ARG A 287 -14.42 3.54 -2.23
N TYR A 288 -14.54 2.58 -1.34
CA TYR A 288 -13.47 2.18 -0.44
C TYR A 288 -13.38 0.67 -0.34
N ARG A 289 -12.16 0.21 -0.12
CA ARG A 289 -11.85 -1.14 0.34
C ARG A 289 -11.39 -1.09 1.78
N LEU A 290 -11.92 -1.98 2.61
CA LEU A 290 -11.45 -2.19 3.97
C LEU A 290 -10.02 -2.72 3.95
N ASN A 291 -9.13 -2.06 4.69
CA ASN A 291 -7.73 -2.47 4.84
C ASN A 291 -7.54 -3.21 6.17
N HIS A 292 -8.00 -2.60 7.28
CA HIS A 292 -8.02 -3.25 8.60
C HIS A 292 -9.10 -2.67 9.51
N TRP A 293 -9.42 -3.37 10.60
CA TRP A 293 -10.17 -2.82 11.73
C TRP A 293 -9.64 -3.36 13.05
N GLU A 294 -9.90 -2.62 14.13
CA GLU A 294 -9.46 -2.98 15.48
C GLU A 294 -10.62 -2.87 16.47
N ALA A 295 -10.73 -3.86 17.35
CA ALA A 295 -11.69 -3.86 18.45
C ALA A 295 -10.98 -4.18 19.76
N VAL A 296 -11.46 -3.59 20.86
CA VAL A 296 -10.94 -3.81 22.21
C VAL A 296 -12.07 -4.26 23.13
N ARG A 297 -11.79 -5.23 23.99
CA ARG A 297 -12.72 -5.75 24.99
C ARG A 297 -11.99 -6.15 26.26
N GLN A 298 -12.57 -5.87 27.43
CA GLN A 298 -12.09 -6.48 28.67
C GLN A 298 -12.70 -7.87 28.86
N ASP A 299 -11.91 -8.80 29.40
CA ASP A 299 -12.46 -10.06 29.91
C ASP A 299 -13.03 -9.89 31.33
N ASP A 300 -13.61 -10.95 31.88
CA ASP A 300 -14.23 -10.95 33.22
C ASP A 300 -13.24 -10.67 34.35
N ARG A 301 -11.93 -10.74 34.07
CA ARG A 301 -10.84 -10.42 35.00
C ARG A 301 -10.31 -9.00 34.80
N GLY A 302 -10.90 -8.24 33.87
CA GLY A 302 -10.52 -6.87 33.54
C GLY A 302 -9.36 -6.75 32.56
N TYR A 303 -8.84 -7.85 31.99
CA TYR A 303 -7.72 -7.78 31.06
C TYR A 303 -8.16 -7.31 29.68
N PRO A 304 -7.46 -6.34 29.07
CA PRO A 304 -7.77 -5.85 27.74
C PRO A 304 -7.31 -6.85 26.67
N TRP A 305 -8.28 -7.35 25.92
CA TRP A 305 -8.11 -8.09 24.68
C TRP A 305 -8.27 -7.14 23.50
N ARG A 306 -7.34 -7.22 22.55
CA ARG A 306 -7.39 -6.48 21.29
C ARG A 306 -7.43 -7.45 20.14
N ALA A 307 -8.39 -7.26 19.26
CA ALA A 307 -8.49 -7.96 17.98
C ALA A 307 -8.13 -7.00 16.86
N VAL A 308 -7.20 -7.41 15.99
CA VAL A 308 -6.83 -6.70 14.77
C VAL A 308 -7.19 -7.58 13.59
N ALA A 309 -8.05 -7.09 12.74
CA ALA A 309 -8.49 -7.78 11.54
C ALA A 309 -7.80 -7.20 10.32
N VAL A 310 -7.20 -8.07 9.52
CA VAL A 310 -6.58 -7.70 8.23
C VAL A 310 -7.35 -8.41 7.12
N VAL A 311 -7.73 -7.66 6.09
CA VAL A 311 -8.33 -8.24 4.89
C VAL A 311 -7.21 -8.81 4.02
N PRO A 312 -7.21 -10.12 3.71
CA PRO A 312 -6.18 -10.70 2.84
C PRO A 312 -6.13 -9.99 1.48
N ALA A 313 -4.93 -9.82 0.95
CA ALA A 313 -4.74 -9.20 -0.37
C ALA A 313 -5.26 -10.07 -1.54
N ALA A 314 -5.44 -11.37 -1.31
CA ALA A 314 -5.95 -12.33 -2.27
C ALA A 314 -7.44 -12.62 -2.00
N GLY A 315 -8.29 -12.51 -3.03
CA GLY A 315 -9.72 -12.77 -2.97
C GLY A 315 -10.59 -11.52 -3.17
N ASP A 316 -11.89 -11.69 -2.98
CA ASP A 316 -12.87 -10.60 -3.03
C ASP A 316 -12.70 -9.76 -1.75
N GLY A 317 -12.09 -8.58 -1.89
CA GLY A 317 -11.93 -7.63 -0.78
C GLY A 317 -13.28 -7.19 -0.20
N ILE A 318 -13.26 -6.49 0.93
CA ILE A 318 -14.47 -5.95 1.54
C ILE A 318 -14.63 -4.51 1.08
N ASP A 319 -15.44 -4.33 0.05
CA ASP A 319 -15.71 -3.02 -0.55
C ASP A 319 -16.98 -2.39 0.03
N VAL A 320 -16.96 -1.06 0.16
CA VAL A 320 -18.08 -0.25 0.63
C VAL A 320 -18.14 1.06 -0.15
N THR A 321 -19.35 1.50 -0.52
CA THR A 321 -19.58 2.81 -1.13
C THR A 321 -20.21 3.73 -0.10
N ILE A 322 -19.64 4.90 0.08
CA ILE A 322 -20.12 5.94 0.98
C ILE A 322 -20.77 7.02 0.15
N GLU A 323 -22.03 7.32 0.47
CA GLU A 323 -22.81 8.35 -0.19
C GLU A 323 -22.91 9.59 0.72
N ALA A 324 -22.81 10.78 0.11
CA ALA A 324 -22.87 12.03 0.84
C ALA A 324 -24.19 12.17 1.60
N GLY A 325 -24.12 12.55 2.88
CA GLY A 325 -25.27 12.74 3.77
C GLY A 325 -26.00 11.46 4.17
N ARG A 326 -25.51 10.27 3.80
CA ARG A 326 -26.16 9.00 4.14
C ARG A 326 -25.34 8.18 5.13
N THR A 327 -26.04 7.30 5.83
CA THR A 327 -25.42 6.26 6.66
C THR A 327 -25.42 4.94 5.88
N VAL A 328 -24.28 4.27 5.85
CA VAL A 328 -24.08 2.97 5.21
C VAL A 328 -23.64 1.97 6.26
N ASP A 329 -24.23 0.78 6.24
CA ASP A 329 -23.86 -0.32 7.11
C ASP A 329 -22.74 -1.16 6.50
N LEU A 330 -21.75 -1.50 7.33
CA LEU A 330 -20.77 -2.52 7.03
C LEU A 330 -20.74 -3.55 8.15
N ASP A 331 -21.18 -4.76 7.83
CA ASP A 331 -21.28 -5.88 8.76
C ASP A 331 -19.90 -6.52 9.03
N ILE A 332 -19.11 -5.85 9.88
CA ILE A 332 -17.79 -6.28 10.34
C ILE A 332 -17.70 -6.24 11.87
N GLY A 333 -16.71 -6.92 12.43
CA GLY A 333 -16.50 -7.05 13.88
C GLY A 333 -16.90 -8.40 14.45
N GLU A 334 -17.10 -8.46 15.77
CA GLU A 334 -17.55 -9.67 16.48
C GLU A 334 -18.93 -10.16 15.98
N PRO A 335 -19.26 -11.47 16.07
CA PRO A 335 -18.45 -12.52 16.65
C PRO A 335 -17.32 -12.96 15.70
N LEU A 336 -16.18 -13.31 16.31
CA LEU A 336 -15.08 -13.95 15.62
C LEU A 336 -15.37 -15.44 15.47
N LYS A 337 -14.89 -16.05 14.39
CA LYS A 337 -15.03 -17.48 14.11
C LYS A 337 -13.68 -18.16 14.27
N ALA A 338 -13.62 -19.19 15.11
CA ALA A 338 -12.46 -20.08 15.16
C ALA A 338 -12.64 -21.21 14.16
N ALA A 339 -11.59 -21.51 13.40
CA ALA A 339 -11.57 -22.60 12.44
C ALA A 339 -10.25 -23.38 12.53
N VAL A 340 -10.30 -24.67 12.20
CA VAL A 340 -9.14 -25.55 12.06
C VAL A 340 -9.34 -26.42 10.83
N THR A 341 -8.25 -26.72 10.13
CA THR A 341 -8.27 -27.63 8.99
C THR A 341 -8.06 -29.06 9.48
N VAL A 342 -8.96 -29.96 9.11
CA VAL A 342 -8.87 -31.39 9.46
C VAL A 342 -8.46 -32.19 8.23
N VAL A 343 -7.30 -32.83 8.29
CA VAL A 343 -6.74 -33.64 7.21
C VAL A 343 -6.77 -35.12 7.62
N PRO A 344 -7.58 -35.97 6.98
CA PRO A 344 -7.54 -37.40 7.20
C PRO A 344 -6.20 -37.98 6.72
N ARG A 345 -5.55 -38.81 7.54
CA ARG A 345 -4.21 -39.36 7.23
C ARG A 345 -4.21 -40.84 6.85
N SER A 346 -5.14 -41.63 7.38
CA SER A 346 -5.25 -43.05 7.02
C SER A 346 -6.67 -43.58 7.17
N VAL A 347 -7.02 -44.56 6.33
CA VAL A 347 -8.28 -45.31 6.37
C VAL A 347 -7.97 -46.73 6.83
N GLY A 348 -8.73 -47.24 7.79
CA GLY A 348 -8.63 -48.61 8.28
C GLY A 348 -9.19 -49.64 7.30
N PRO A 349 -8.94 -50.95 7.54
CA PRO A 349 -9.34 -52.04 6.63
C PRO A 349 -10.85 -52.14 6.39
N ALA A 350 -11.68 -51.62 7.31
CA ALA A 350 -13.13 -51.58 7.21
C ALA A 350 -13.68 -50.25 6.63
N GLY A 351 -12.82 -49.41 6.04
CA GLY A 351 -13.21 -48.12 5.44
C GLY A 351 -13.35 -46.95 6.43
N GLY A 352 -13.14 -47.16 7.74
CA GLY A 352 -13.20 -46.10 8.74
C GLY A 352 -11.89 -45.30 8.85
N LEU A 353 -11.96 -43.97 8.91
CA LEU A 353 -10.79 -43.09 9.13
C LEU A 353 -10.10 -43.42 10.47
N LYS A 354 -8.78 -43.66 10.46
CA LYS A 354 -7.98 -44.07 11.64
C LYS A 354 -7.18 -42.95 12.29
N SER A 355 -6.80 -41.91 11.53
CA SER A 355 -6.02 -40.79 12.07
C SER A 355 -6.32 -39.49 11.34
N PHE A 356 -6.25 -38.39 12.08
CA PHE A 356 -6.50 -37.03 11.61
C PHE A 356 -5.30 -36.14 11.96
N THR A 357 -5.00 -35.18 11.11
CA THR A 357 -4.13 -34.03 11.44
C THR A 357 -5.00 -32.80 11.52
N PHE A 358 -4.87 -32.05 12.60
CA PHE A 358 -5.48 -30.74 12.78
C PHE A 358 -4.41 -29.69 12.49
N ALA A 359 -4.64 -28.82 11.51
CA ALA A 359 -3.68 -27.85 11.01
C ALA A 359 -4.32 -26.48 10.79
N ASP A 360 -3.50 -25.43 10.69
CA ASP A 360 -3.93 -24.06 10.42
C ASP A 360 -5.07 -23.57 11.35
N PRO A 361 -4.89 -23.61 12.68
CA PRO A 361 -5.86 -22.98 13.57
C PRO A 361 -5.87 -21.48 13.30
N ARG A 362 -7.05 -20.93 12.98
CA ARG A 362 -7.22 -19.54 12.60
C ARG A 362 -8.46 -18.92 13.20
N LEU A 363 -8.37 -17.62 13.44
CA LEU A 363 -9.51 -16.76 13.76
C LEU A 363 -9.87 -15.94 12.54
N THR A 364 -11.14 -15.94 12.17
CA THR A 364 -11.68 -15.16 11.06
C THR A 364 -12.80 -14.23 11.51
N GLY A 365 -12.92 -13.09 10.82
CA GLY A 365 -14.06 -12.18 10.98
C GLY A 365 -15.30 -12.66 10.21
N ARG A 366 -16.39 -11.89 10.30
CA ARG A 366 -17.67 -12.19 9.64
C ARG A 366 -17.55 -12.32 8.12
N ARG A 367 -16.60 -11.59 7.53
CA ARG A 367 -16.40 -11.42 6.08
C ARG A 367 -15.11 -12.07 5.58
N GLY A 368 -14.50 -12.96 6.39
CA GLY A 368 -13.28 -13.67 6.02
C GLY A 368 -11.98 -12.94 6.34
N GLU A 369 -12.04 -11.86 7.10
CA GLU A 369 -10.86 -11.16 7.60
C GLU A 369 -9.99 -12.11 8.44
N ARG A 370 -8.67 -12.01 8.35
CA ARG A 370 -7.76 -12.73 9.25
C ARG A 370 -7.61 -11.94 10.54
N ILE A 371 -7.84 -12.60 11.67
CA ILE A 371 -7.81 -11.94 12.99
C ILE A 371 -6.54 -12.33 13.73
N ALA A 372 -5.82 -11.33 14.22
CA ALA A 372 -4.80 -11.46 15.25
C ALA A 372 -5.36 -10.95 16.59
N ILE A 373 -5.08 -11.66 17.68
CA ILE A 373 -5.51 -11.27 19.02
C ILE A 373 -4.32 -11.13 19.96
N THR A 374 -4.39 -10.12 20.83
CA THR A 374 -3.43 -9.89 21.90
C THR A 374 -4.17 -9.65 23.21
N CYS A 375 -3.59 -10.08 24.33
CA CYS A 375 -4.06 -9.77 25.69
C CYS A 375 -2.95 -9.00 26.41
N GLU A 376 -3.27 -7.83 26.98
CA GLU A 376 -2.28 -6.93 27.60
C GLU A 376 -1.09 -6.59 26.67
N GLY A 377 -1.37 -6.45 25.36
CA GLY A 377 -0.35 -6.20 24.34
C GLY A 377 0.57 -7.38 24.02
N ARG A 378 0.35 -8.55 24.63
CA ARG A 378 1.10 -9.78 24.37
C ARG A 378 0.33 -10.70 23.45
N GLN A 379 1.04 -11.44 22.61
CA GLN A 379 0.44 -12.50 21.79
C GLN A 379 -0.32 -13.47 22.71
N ALA A 380 -1.57 -13.75 22.37
CA ALA A 380 -2.36 -14.72 23.10
C ALA A 380 -1.68 -16.11 23.05
N PRO A 381 -1.86 -16.96 24.07
CA PRO A 381 -1.36 -18.33 24.01
C PRO A 381 -1.95 -19.05 22.78
N PRO A 382 -1.23 -20.07 22.24
CA PRO A 382 -1.79 -20.89 21.18
C PRO A 382 -3.19 -21.41 21.53
N PRO A 383 -4.08 -21.55 20.55
CA PRO A 383 -5.38 -22.15 20.80
C PRO A 383 -5.21 -23.60 21.27
N LYS A 384 -6.20 -24.07 22.02
CA LYS A 384 -6.28 -25.47 22.44
C LYS A 384 -7.33 -26.20 21.61
N LEU A 385 -7.10 -27.48 21.35
CA LEU A 385 -8.04 -28.37 20.67
C LEU A 385 -8.61 -29.36 21.68
N GLU A 386 -9.91 -29.26 21.94
CA GLU A 386 -10.63 -30.29 22.69
C GLU A 386 -11.27 -31.28 21.73
N ILE A 387 -11.03 -32.58 21.94
CA ILE A 387 -11.72 -33.66 21.23
C ILE A 387 -12.54 -34.41 22.25
N ALA A 388 -13.85 -34.46 22.05
CA ALA A 388 -14.79 -35.17 22.92
C ALA A 388 -15.74 -36.05 22.12
N ALA A 389 -16.03 -37.24 22.63
CA ALA A 389 -17.10 -38.09 22.10
C ALA A 389 -18.46 -37.56 22.56
N ALA A 390 -19.49 -37.71 21.71
CA ALA A 390 -20.84 -37.21 22.01
C ALA A 390 -21.49 -37.89 23.23
N ASP A 391 -21.08 -39.13 23.54
CA ASP A 391 -21.51 -39.89 24.71
C ASP A 391 -20.67 -39.61 25.96
N GLY A 392 -19.67 -38.73 25.86
CA GLY A 392 -18.77 -38.38 26.96
C GLY A 392 -17.73 -39.45 27.32
N SER A 393 -17.65 -40.57 26.59
CA SER A 393 -16.70 -41.66 26.86
C SER A 393 -15.24 -41.27 26.64
N TYR A 394 -15.00 -40.20 25.87
CA TYR A 394 -13.69 -39.68 25.53
C TYR A 394 -13.71 -38.16 25.61
N ARG A 395 -12.68 -37.58 26.23
CA ARG A 395 -12.43 -36.15 26.27
C ARG A 395 -10.95 -35.90 26.51
N GLU A 396 -10.28 -35.31 25.54
CA GLU A 396 -8.86 -34.96 25.62
C GLU A 396 -8.62 -33.54 25.11
N LEU A 397 -7.63 -32.87 25.72
CA LEU A 397 -7.25 -31.49 25.39
C LEU A 397 -5.81 -31.47 24.88
N TYR A 398 -5.63 -30.91 23.70
CA TYR A 398 -4.34 -30.81 23.01
C TYR A 398 -3.91 -29.36 22.89
N ASP A 399 -2.62 -29.10 23.02
CA ASP A 399 -2.03 -27.78 22.81
C ASP A 399 -1.48 -27.66 21.37
N PHE A 400 -1.84 -26.58 20.67
CA PHE A 400 -1.09 -26.18 19.48
C PHE A 400 0.23 -25.52 19.89
N GLN A 401 1.23 -25.59 19.03
CA GLN A 401 2.44 -24.79 19.13
C GLN A 401 2.46 -23.79 17.99
N PHE A 402 2.89 -22.55 18.26
CA PHE A 402 3.25 -21.63 17.19
C PHE A 402 4.50 -22.20 16.48
N GLY A 403 4.43 -22.30 15.16
CA GLY A 403 5.53 -22.79 14.31
C GLY A 403 6.54 -21.71 13.97
#